data_AF-A0A953BMH7-F1
#
_entry.id   AF-A0A953BMH7-F1
#
_cell.length_a   1.000
_cell.length_b   1.000
_cell.length_c   1.000
_cell.angle_alpha   90.00
_cell.angle_beta   90.00
_cell.angle_gamma   90.00
#
_symmetry.space_group_name_H-M   'P 1'
#
loop_
_entity.id
_entity.type
_entity.pdbx_description
1 polymer ?
#
loop_
_entity_poly.entity_id
_entity_poly.type
_entity_poly.pdbx_seq_one_letter_code
_entity_poly.pdbx_strand_id
1 'polypeptide(L)'
;MSRLALNPGTGFACGVARGTRRGAWAGLVLAAAIFQSAPGWQAAGDARSELSALVHDLGSESYEVRWQAYERLRTHPDARLVSFEDVLLDPTLDAEQRARVTALARGRFGVEPRAALGIRYDNAWNRARRNAPAVIERAIDGFDSARVLRPGDAVVSFDGVRVTDRVNFRTHILSYDPGDVALLGIERDDAVLDVLVTMGSQDQLNTREVRGDNQWGIPAASNTISESDLDDSWAVRLGRKGLRASPETLVLDGELSGSRWRETWSIEGVSAARAGSGSVSVSPGGSARGGGPLSVREFSGGEYAVSARPGRWGQDRDPVAEQINQFRRTIEDIDARIADLRSRLDGLAPEELARMRMEALALQQLIAQRDVLSATLDALEMQRRASPPRGQPRR
;
A
#
# COMPACT_ATOMS: atom_id res chain seq x y z
N MET A 1 16.07 12.17 63.32
CA MET A 1 17.30 12.07 64.14
C MET A 1 18.48 11.79 63.22
N SER A 2 19.58 12.56 63.36
CA SER A 2 20.92 12.41 62.75
C SER A 2 21.04 12.73 61.24
N ARG A 3 21.47 13.94 60.84
CA ARG A 3 22.86 14.49 60.71
C ARG A 3 23.63 13.88 59.52
N LEU A 4 23.83 14.63 58.41
CA LEU A 4 24.95 15.57 58.12
C LEU A 4 26.32 14.87 57.99
N ALA A 5 26.88 14.87 56.77
CA ALA A 5 28.32 14.97 56.53
C ALA A 5 28.59 15.58 55.15
N LEU A 6 29.08 16.83 55.19
CA LEU A 6 29.81 17.53 54.12
C LEU A 6 31.21 16.92 53.99
N ASN A 7 31.79 16.96 52.78
CA ASN A 7 33.24 16.91 52.61
C ASN A 7 33.69 17.98 51.59
N PRO A 8 34.65 18.86 51.92
CA PRO A 8 35.12 19.94 51.06
C PRO A 8 36.50 19.67 50.43
N GLY A 9 36.84 20.43 49.38
CA GLY A 9 38.18 21.02 49.27
C GLY A 9 39.02 20.74 48.02
N THR A 10 39.70 21.81 47.59
CA THR A 10 40.83 21.96 46.64
C THR A 10 40.44 22.07 45.15
N GLY A 11 40.69 23.14 44.38
CA GLY A 11 41.40 24.41 44.60
C GLY A 11 42.78 24.45 43.94
N PHE A 12 42.90 24.87 42.67
CA PHE A 12 44.11 25.39 41.99
C PHE A 12 43.66 26.19 40.74
N ALA A 13 43.73 27.51 40.67
CA ALA A 13 44.88 28.42 40.49
C ALA A 13 45.17 28.76 39.01
N CYS A 14 44.98 30.05 38.69
CA CYS A 14 45.34 30.73 37.45
C CYS A 14 46.84 30.63 37.11
N GLY A 15 47.15 30.54 35.82
CA GLY A 15 48.49 30.75 35.27
C GLY A 15 48.43 31.50 33.94
N VAL A 16 48.60 32.82 34.01
CA VAL A 16 48.81 33.71 32.86
C VAL A 16 50.28 33.62 32.45
N ALA A 17 50.57 33.39 31.18
CA ALA A 17 51.92 33.61 30.63
C ALA A 17 51.81 34.29 29.25
N ARG A 18 52.16 35.59 29.24
CA ARG A 18 52.50 36.37 28.05
C ARG A 18 53.88 35.94 27.54
N GLY A 19 54.04 35.86 26.23
CA GLY A 19 55.34 35.62 25.61
C GLY A 19 55.36 36.08 24.16
N THR A 20 55.62 37.37 23.95
CA THR A 20 55.94 38.00 22.67
C THR A 20 57.26 37.46 22.09
N ARG A 21 57.33 37.24 20.78
CA ARG A 21 58.48 37.69 19.94
C ARG A 21 58.13 37.70 18.44
N ARG A 22 58.45 38.84 17.85
CA ARG A 22 58.40 39.19 16.42
C ARG A 22 59.53 38.50 15.66
N GLY A 23 59.30 38.22 14.38
CA GLY A 23 60.33 37.87 13.40
C GLY A 23 59.72 37.72 12.01
N ALA A 24 59.87 38.74 11.18
CA ALA A 24 59.31 38.87 9.84
C ALA A 24 60.09 38.08 8.79
N TRP A 25 59.40 37.48 7.81
CA TRP A 25 59.81 37.23 6.41
C TRP A 25 58.50 37.00 5.61
N ALA A 26 57.96 38.01 4.92
CA ALA A 26 58.24 38.33 3.51
C ALA A 26 57.99 37.14 2.56
N GLY A 27 56.89 37.24 1.79
CA GLY A 27 56.69 36.53 0.55
C GLY A 27 55.66 35.40 0.60
N LEU A 28 54.38 35.71 0.41
CA LEU A 28 53.54 34.82 -0.38
C LEU A 28 52.47 35.60 -1.15
N VAL A 29 52.42 35.25 -2.43
CA VAL A 29 51.66 35.82 -3.52
C VAL A 29 50.16 35.80 -3.23
N LEU A 30 49.49 36.86 -3.66
CA LEU A 30 48.05 37.03 -3.77
C LEU A 30 47.43 35.79 -4.47
N ALA A 31 46.84 34.89 -3.69
CA ALA A 31 45.87 33.90 -4.19
C ALA A 31 44.54 34.21 -3.51
N ALA A 32 43.87 35.25 -3.99
CA ALA A 32 42.43 35.40 -3.83
C ALA A 32 41.76 34.28 -4.66
N ALA A 33 41.85 33.05 -4.15
CA ALA A 33 41.09 31.93 -4.67
C ALA A 33 39.62 32.21 -4.36
N ILE A 34 38.88 32.42 -5.44
CA ILE A 34 37.43 32.52 -5.51
C ILE A 34 36.87 31.32 -4.73
N PHE A 35 36.30 31.58 -3.55
CA PHE A 35 35.43 30.64 -2.86
C PHE A 35 34.16 30.54 -3.70
N GLN A 36 34.22 29.74 -4.76
CA GLN A 36 33.03 29.38 -5.53
C GLN A 36 32.15 28.56 -4.59
N SER A 37 31.07 29.21 -4.15
CA SER A 37 29.91 28.63 -3.48
C SER A 37 29.58 27.25 -4.05
N ALA A 38 29.68 26.21 -3.21
CA ALA A 38 29.18 24.89 -3.54
C ALA A 38 27.65 25.00 -3.79
N PRO A 39 27.15 24.77 -5.01
CA PRO A 39 25.75 25.04 -5.39
C PRO A 39 24.73 24.10 -4.73
N GLY A 40 25.16 23.08 -3.96
CA GLY A 40 24.29 22.00 -3.48
C GLY A 40 23.41 22.35 -2.28
N TRP A 41 23.82 23.27 -1.40
CA TRP A 41 23.06 23.54 -0.16
C TRP A 41 21.91 24.53 -0.37
N GLN A 42 22.07 25.47 -1.30
CA GLN A 42 21.01 26.42 -1.67
C GLN A 42 19.88 25.70 -2.42
N ALA A 43 20.20 24.84 -3.40
CA ALA A 43 19.19 24.07 -4.13
C ALA A 43 18.35 23.16 -3.20
N ALA A 44 18.96 22.52 -2.20
CA ALA A 44 18.23 21.71 -1.23
C ALA A 44 17.33 22.55 -0.29
N GLY A 45 17.76 23.77 0.07
CA GLY A 45 16.96 24.73 0.81
C GLY A 45 15.75 25.23 0.01
N ASP A 46 15.98 25.57 -1.25
CA ASP A 46 14.95 26.06 -2.18
C ASP A 46 13.90 24.97 -2.44
N ALA A 47 14.32 23.72 -2.68
CA ALA A 47 13.41 22.59 -2.88
C ALA A 47 12.52 22.30 -1.65
N ARG A 48 13.09 22.37 -0.44
CA ARG A 48 12.32 22.21 0.81
C ARG A 48 11.35 23.38 1.01
N SER A 49 11.75 24.60 0.64
CA SER A 49 10.89 25.77 0.66
C SER A 49 9.72 25.64 -0.34
N GLU A 50 9.97 25.11 -1.54
CA GLU A 50 8.92 24.88 -2.54
C GLU A 50 7.94 23.80 -2.08
N LEU A 51 8.42 22.67 -1.56
CA LEU A 51 7.55 21.62 -1.01
C LEU A 51 6.65 22.19 0.11
N SER A 52 7.22 22.96 1.02
CA SER A 52 6.46 23.59 2.12
C SER A 52 5.41 24.57 1.61
N ALA A 53 5.71 25.35 0.58
CA ALA A 53 4.76 26.28 -0.03
C ALA A 53 3.61 25.53 -0.70
N LEU A 54 3.91 24.46 -1.45
CA LEU A 54 2.88 23.63 -2.07
C LEU A 54 1.99 22.94 -1.03
N VAL A 55 2.55 22.44 0.07
CA VAL A 55 1.77 21.86 1.18
C VAL A 55 0.87 22.92 1.81
N HIS A 56 1.37 24.15 2.01
CA HIS A 56 0.57 25.26 2.50
C HIS A 56 -0.63 25.53 1.57
N ASP A 57 -0.38 25.59 0.27
CA ASP A 57 -1.41 25.83 -0.76
C ASP A 57 -2.49 24.75 -0.82
N LEU A 58 -2.23 23.52 -0.33
CA LEU A 58 -3.26 22.48 -0.18
C LEU A 58 -4.37 22.86 0.80
N GLY A 59 -4.12 23.79 1.72
CA GLY A 59 -5.11 24.33 2.66
C GLY A 59 -5.82 25.60 2.18
N SER A 60 -5.52 26.08 0.96
CA SER A 60 -6.14 27.30 0.41
C SER A 60 -7.65 27.18 0.33
N GLU A 61 -8.42 28.23 0.58
CA GLU A 61 -9.87 28.24 0.34
C GLU A 61 -10.21 28.12 -1.16
N SER A 62 -9.29 28.53 -2.04
CA SER A 62 -9.46 28.43 -3.49
C SER A 62 -9.22 27.01 -3.98
N TYR A 63 -10.27 26.37 -4.52
CA TYR A 63 -10.16 25.04 -5.13
C TYR A 63 -9.07 24.96 -6.20
N GLU A 64 -8.96 25.99 -7.04
CA GLU A 64 -7.98 26.01 -8.13
C GLU A 64 -6.54 25.99 -7.60
N VAL A 65 -6.26 26.75 -6.54
CA VAL A 65 -4.94 26.78 -5.89
C VAL A 65 -4.64 25.42 -5.27
N ARG A 66 -5.60 24.85 -4.52
CA ARG A 66 -5.45 23.50 -3.92
C ARG A 66 -5.16 22.44 -4.98
N TRP A 67 -5.93 22.44 -6.07
CA TRP A 67 -5.80 21.46 -7.16
C TRP A 67 -4.45 21.56 -7.85
N GLN A 68 -4.01 22.78 -8.17
CA GLN A 68 -2.69 23.01 -8.78
C GLN A 68 -1.55 22.57 -7.85
N ALA A 69 -1.65 22.87 -6.55
CA ALA A 69 -0.69 22.42 -5.57
C ALA A 69 -0.63 20.88 -5.47
N TYR A 70 -1.79 20.23 -5.48
CA TYR A 70 -1.89 18.76 -5.48
C TYR A 70 -1.23 18.15 -6.72
N GLU A 71 -1.53 18.63 -7.92
CA GLU A 71 -0.94 18.13 -9.17
C GLU A 71 0.56 18.38 -9.25
N ARG A 72 1.04 19.53 -8.75
CA ARG A 72 2.47 19.81 -8.64
C ARG A 72 3.14 18.84 -7.67
N LEU A 73 2.61 18.64 -6.46
CA LEU A 73 3.17 17.68 -5.49
C LEU A 73 3.18 16.25 -6.02
N ARG A 74 2.13 15.83 -6.73
CA ARG A 74 2.02 14.50 -7.35
C ARG A 74 3.15 14.21 -8.33
N THR A 75 3.65 15.24 -9.03
CA THR A 75 4.68 15.12 -10.07
C THR A 75 6.05 15.65 -9.65
N HIS A 76 6.15 16.29 -8.49
CA HIS A 76 7.38 16.91 -7.99
C HIS A 76 8.47 15.87 -7.69
N PRO A 77 9.73 16.07 -8.13
CA PRO A 77 10.81 15.08 -7.98
C PRO A 77 11.24 14.85 -6.52
N ASP A 78 11.18 15.88 -5.68
CA ASP A 78 11.56 15.78 -4.25
C ASP A 78 10.38 15.40 -3.34
N ALA A 79 9.17 15.27 -3.89
CA ALA A 79 7.98 14.85 -3.17
C ALA A 79 7.92 13.31 -3.10
N ARG A 80 8.94 12.74 -2.44
CA ARG A 80 9.07 11.30 -2.15
C ARG A 80 8.19 10.90 -0.97
N LEU A 81 7.96 9.61 -0.81
CA LEU A 81 7.20 9.07 0.31
C LEU A 81 7.70 9.59 1.66
N VAL A 82 9.01 9.51 1.90
CA VAL A 82 9.63 9.99 3.14
C VAL A 82 9.37 11.49 3.39
N SER A 83 9.37 12.31 2.34
CA SER A 83 9.10 13.75 2.45
C SER A 83 7.66 14.00 2.90
N PHE A 84 6.69 13.23 2.40
CA PHE A 84 5.30 13.34 2.84
C PHE A 84 5.08 12.82 4.25
N GLU A 85 5.78 11.76 4.66
CA GLU A 85 5.73 11.24 6.02
C GLU A 85 6.26 12.26 7.03
N ASP A 86 7.37 12.92 6.70
CA ASP A 86 7.93 14.01 7.51
C ASP A 86 6.93 15.17 7.63
N VAL A 87 6.25 15.55 6.55
CA VAL A 87 5.18 16.56 6.57
C VAL A 87 4.01 16.11 7.45
N LEU A 88 3.58 14.84 7.37
CA LEU A 88 2.46 14.33 8.17
C LEU A 88 2.72 14.31 9.67
N LEU A 89 3.99 14.31 10.10
CA LEU A 89 4.37 14.45 11.50
C LEU A 89 4.16 15.87 12.03
N ASP A 90 3.97 16.86 11.17
CA ASP A 90 3.69 18.24 11.58
C ASP A 90 2.27 18.32 12.19
N PRO A 91 2.15 18.67 13.49
CA PRO A 91 0.85 18.80 14.14
C PRO A 91 0.09 20.07 13.71
N THR A 92 0.74 20.99 12.99
CA THR A 92 0.13 22.26 12.56
C THR A 92 -0.63 22.16 11.24
N LEU A 93 -0.54 21.04 10.52
CA LEU A 93 -1.35 20.80 9.33
C LEU A 93 -2.83 20.82 9.69
N ASP A 94 -3.60 21.56 8.91
CA ASP A 94 -5.05 21.47 8.96
C ASP A 94 -5.54 20.11 8.41
N ALA A 95 -6.84 19.84 8.59
CA ALA A 95 -7.45 18.58 8.20
C ALA A 95 -7.39 18.33 6.67
N GLU A 96 -7.54 19.39 5.86
CA GLU A 96 -7.51 19.31 4.39
C GLU A 96 -6.10 18.98 3.90
N GLN A 97 -5.11 19.71 4.38
CA GLN A 97 -3.69 19.50 4.10
C GLN A 97 -3.29 18.08 4.49
N ARG A 98 -3.61 17.66 5.72
CA ARG A 98 -3.28 16.31 6.22
C ARG A 98 -3.90 15.22 5.35
N ALA A 99 -5.18 15.37 4.99
CA ALA A 99 -5.87 14.39 4.17
C ALA A 99 -5.29 14.29 2.75
N ARG A 100 -4.98 15.42 2.11
CA ARG A 100 -4.37 15.45 0.78
C ARG A 100 -2.94 14.92 0.78
N VAL A 101 -2.12 15.30 1.75
CA VAL A 101 -0.76 14.76 1.91
C VAL A 101 -0.82 13.26 2.18
N THR A 102 -1.77 12.76 2.98
CA THR A 102 -1.96 11.33 3.21
C THR A 102 -2.30 10.59 1.91
N ALA A 103 -3.16 11.16 1.06
CA ALA A 103 -3.48 10.59 -0.25
C ALA A 103 -2.27 10.55 -1.19
N LEU A 104 -1.48 11.64 -1.24
CA LEU A 104 -0.23 11.71 -2.02
C LEU A 104 0.79 10.68 -1.52
N ALA A 105 0.97 10.56 -0.21
CA ALA A 105 1.85 9.58 0.41
C ALA A 105 1.43 8.14 0.08
N ARG A 106 0.13 7.82 0.19
CA ARG A 106 -0.40 6.51 -0.21
C ARG A 106 -0.17 6.20 -1.68
N GLY A 107 -0.33 7.21 -2.55
CA GLY A 107 -0.04 7.12 -3.98
C GLY A 107 1.44 6.80 -4.23
N ARG A 108 2.36 7.51 -3.56
CA ARG A 108 3.80 7.24 -3.62
C ARG A 108 4.16 5.85 -3.11
N PHE A 109 3.60 5.41 -1.99
CA PHE A 109 3.81 4.07 -1.44
C PHE A 109 3.45 2.94 -2.44
N GLY A 110 2.45 3.17 -3.30
CA GLY A 110 2.07 2.21 -4.35
C GLY A 110 3.08 2.09 -5.50
N VAL A 111 3.91 3.11 -5.75
CA VAL A 111 4.80 3.18 -6.93
C VAL A 111 6.28 3.22 -6.61
N GLU A 112 6.68 3.67 -5.41
CA GLU A 112 8.07 3.71 -4.99
C GLU A 112 8.63 2.29 -4.72
N PRO A 113 9.96 2.10 -4.78
CA PRO A 113 10.58 0.81 -4.50
C PRO A 113 10.25 0.32 -3.09
N ARG A 114 9.73 -0.91 -3.00
CA ARG A 114 9.31 -1.52 -1.73
C ARG A 114 10.38 -2.44 -1.17
N ALA A 115 10.40 -2.55 0.15
CA ALA A 115 11.23 -3.52 0.84
C ALA A 115 10.89 -4.96 0.44
N ALA A 116 11.92 -5.81 0.45
CA ALA A 116 11.79 -7.24 0.30
C ALA A 116 12.81 -7.96 1.18
N LEU A 117 12.38 -9.05 1.83
CA LEU A 117 13.28 -9.82 2.69
C LEU A 117 14.11 -10.85 1.91
N GLY A 118 13.72 -11.23 0.69
CA GLY A 118 14.46 -12.22 -0.08
C GLY A 118 14.30 -13.64 0.45
N ILE A 119 13.07 -14.08 0.74
CA ILE A 119 12.80 -15.43 1.25
C ILE A 119 11.75 -16.15 0.40
N ARG A 120 11.81 -17.48 0.40
CA ARG A 120 10.76 -18.36 -0.09
C ARG A 120 10.10 -19.05 1.10
N TYR A 121 8.78 -19.10 1.07
CA TYR A 121 7.97 -19.73 2.10
C TYR A 121 7.78 -21.22 1.84
N ASP A 122 7.74 -22.02 2.91
CA ASP A 122 7.27 -23.40 2.79
C ASP A 122 5.76 -23.40 2.51
N ASN A 123 5.39 -23.51 1.24
CA ASN A 123 3.99 -23.48 0.82
C ASN A 123 3.19 -24.71 1.27
N ALA A 124 3.83 -25.85 1.56
CA ALA A 124 3.13 -27.03 2.05
C ALA A 124 2.71 -26.81 3.51
N TRP A 125 3.65 -26.39 4.35
CA TRP A 125 3.39 -26.04 5.75
C TRP A 125 2.35 -24.94 5.88
N ASN A 126 2.56 -23.82 5.19
CA ASN A 126 1.74 -22.62 5.33
C ASN A 126 0.31 -22.81 4.77
N ARG A 127 0.09 -23.76 3.85
CA ARG A 127 -1.27 -24.14 3.41
C ARG A 127 -1.97 -25.07 4.39
N ALA A 128 -1.23 -25.99 5.02
CA ALA A 128 -1.79 -26.95 5.96
C ALA A 128 -2.21 -26.29 7.29
N ARG A 129 -1.58 -25.18 7.68
CA ARG A 129 -1.85 -24.48 8.95
C ARG A 129 -2.25 -23.04 8.70
N ARG A 130 -3.57 -22.79 8.62
CA ARG A 130 -4.11 -21.43 8.67
C ARG A 130 -3.79 -20.82 10.04
N ASN A 131 -3.38 -19.55 10.06
CA ASN A 131 -3.04 -18.78 11.26
C ASN A 131 -1.82 -19.33 12.03
N ALA A 132 -0.84 -19.87 11.31
CA ALA A 132 0.46 -20.25 11.86
C ALA A 132 1.58 -19.33 11.36
N PRO A 133 2.65 -19.14 12.16
CA PRO A 133 3.85 -18.40 11.78
C PRO A 133 4.35 -18.77 10.39
N ALA A 134 4.87 -17.78 9.67
CA ALA A 134 5.42 -18.00 8.34
C ALA A 134 6.73 -18.82 8.44
N VAL A 135 6.73 -20.03 7.90
CA VAL A 135 7.92 -20.89 7.86
C VAL A 135 8.74 -20.64 6.59
N ILE A 136 10.04 -20.46 6.78
CA ILE A 136 11.01 -20.19 5.73
C ILE A 136 11.47 -21.52 5.11
N GLU A 137 11.27 -21.66 3.81
CA GLU A 137 11.84 -22.78 3.03
C GLU A 137 13.32 -22.49 2.74
N ARG A 138 13.62 -21.29 2.25
CA ARG A 138 14.98 -20.83 1.98
C ARG A 138 15.06 -19.31 1.89
N ALA A 139 16.25 -18.77 2.12
CA ALA A 139 16.58 -17.41 1.74
C ALA A 139 17.15 -17.36 0.31
N ILE A 140 17.02 -16.21 -0.34
CA ILE A 140 17.48 -15.93 -1.71
C ILE A 140 18.85 -15.27 -1.62
N ASP A 141 19.81 -15.78 -2.39
CA ASP A 141 21.16 -15.24 -2.41
C ASP A 141 21.21 -13.74 -2.78
N GLY A 142 22.11 -13.04 -2.10
CA GLY A 142 22.30 -11.60 -2.25
C GLY A 142 21.25 -10.74 -1.56
N PHE A 143 20.47 -11.30 -0.63
CA PHE A 143 19.76 -10.59 0.43
C PHE A 143 20.43 -10.86 1.78
N ASP A 144 20.30 -9.94 2.73
CA ASP A 144 20.87 -10.11 4.08
C ASP A 144 20.23 -11.30 4.84
N SER A 145 18.99 -11.64 4.51
CA SER A 145 18.30 -12.81 5.03
C SER A 145 19.06 -14.13 4.81
N ALA A 146 19.83 -14.27 3.73
CA ALA A 146 20.63 -15.48 3.47
C ALA A 146 21.75 -15.71 4.48
N ARG A 147 22.21 -14.65 5.15
CA ARG A 147 23.20 -14.72 6.23
C ARG A 147 22.57 -15.11 7.56
N VAL A 148 21.31 -14.74 7.78
CA VAL A 148 20.67 -14.72 9.10
C VAL A 148 19.67 -15.87 9.28
N LEU A 149 18.86 -16.11 8.25
CA LEU A 149 17.73 -17.04 8.28
C LEU A 149 18.14 -18.39 7.70
N ARG A 150 17.52 -19.45 8.22
CA ARG A 150 17.76 -20.84 7.83
C ARG A 150 16.45 -21.50 7.39
N PRO A 151 16.52 -22.51 6.51
CA PRO A 151 15.38 -23.38 6.25
C PRO A 151 14.81 -23.95 7.55
N GLY A 152 13.48 -23.91 7.68
CA GLY A 152 12.76 -24.39 8.86
C GLY A 152 12.50 -23.34 9.94
N ASP A 153 13.14 -22.17 9.87
CA ASP A 153 12.84 -21.07 10.79
C ASP A 153 11.38 -20.63 10.66
N ALA A 154 10.68 -20.49 11.78
CA ALA A 154 9.33 -19.94 11.82
C ALA A 154 9.36 -18.50 12.33
N VAL A 155 8.86 -17.54 11.56
CA VAL A 155 8.85 -16.13 11.97
C VAL A 155 7.66 -15.87 12.88
N VAL A 156 7.93 -15.67 14.17
CA VAL A 156 6.92 -15.51 15.22
C VAL A 156 6.67 -14.05 15.60
N SER A 157 7.62 -13.14 15.33
CA SER A 157 7.42 -11.70 15.51
C SER A 157 8.26 -10.85 14.56
N PHE A 158 7.82 -9.59 14.40
CA PHE A 158 8.44 -8.56 13.57
C PHE A 158 8.37 -7.23 14.32
N ASP A 159 9.53 -6.70 14.72
CA ASP A 159 9.67 -5.49 15.56
C ASP A 159 8.73 -5.49 16.76
N GLY A 160 8.66 -6.63 17.46
CA GLY A 160 7.81 -6.85 18.62
C GLY A 160 6.34 -7.14 18.32
N VAL A 161 5.90 -7.04 17.06
CA VAL A 161 4.54 -7.41 16.64
C VAL A 161 4.48 -8.89 16.33
N ARG A 162 3.49 -9.60 16.89
CA ARG A 162 3.30 -11.03 16.63
C ARG A 162 2.92 -11.25 15.17
N VAL A 163 3.63 -12.16 14.52
CA VAL A 163 3.31 -12.63 13.17
C VAL A 163 2.34 -13.80 13.26
N THR A 164 1.13 -13.64 12.69
CA THR A 164 0.08 -14.67 12.77
C THR A 164 0.05 -15.60 11.58
N ASP A 165 0.49 -15.12 10.42
CA ASP A 165 0.50 -15.85 9.17
C ASP A 165 1.40 -15.18 8.13
N ARG A 166 1.53 -15.84 6.97
CA ARG A 166 2.32 -15.37 5.84
C ARG A 166 1.84 -14.04 5.25
N VAL A 167 0.52 -13.81 5.22
CA VAL A 167 -0.04 -12.57 4.65
C VAL A 167 0.30 -11.41 5.57
N ASN A 168 0.03 -11.56 6.87
CA ASN A 168 0.41 -10.59 7.89
C ASN A 168 1.92 -10.31 7.88
N PHE A 169 2.77 -11.34 7.79
CA PHE A 169 4.22 -11.12 7.69
C PHE A 169 4.63 -10.34 6.44
N ARG A 170 4.04 -10.66 5.28
CA ARG A 170 4.28 -9.92 4.03
C ARG A 170 3.86 -8.47 4.17
N THR A 171 2.73 -8.18 4.80
CA THR A 171 2.26 -6.82 5.10
C THR A 171 3.30 -6.03 5.90
N HIS A 172 3.89 -6.66 6.93
CA HIS A 172 4.97 -6.03 7.70
C HIS A 172 6.20 -5.75 6.84
N ILE A 173 6.65 -6.70 6.01
CA ILE A 173 7.80 -6.49 5.11
C ILE A 173 7.54 -5.31 4.17
N LEU A 174 6.38 -5.26 3.50
CA LEU A 174 6.07 -4.22 2.53
C LEU A 174 5.92 -2.82 3.13
N SER A 175 5.73 -2.73 4.46
CA SER A 175 5.65 -1.45 5.17
C SER A 175 7.01 -0.74 5.35
N TYR A 176 8.13 -1.39 4.98
CA TYR A 176 9.51 -0.90 5.15
C TYR A 176 10.06 -0.30 3.86
N ASP A 177 11.10 0.53 3.99
CA ASP A 177 11.90 0.99 2.86
C ASP A 177 13.05 0.01 2.58
N PRO A 178 13.49 -0.15 1.31
CA PRO A 178 14.73 -0.86 1.02
C PRO A 178 15.91 -0.25 1.79
N GLY A 179 16.67 -1.10 2.48
CA GLY A 179 17.78 -0.70 3.34
C GLY A 179 17.41 -0.51 4.81
N ASP A 180 16.11 -0.45 5.17
CA ASP A 180 15.70 -0.46 6.58
C ASP A 180 16.17 -1.74 7.27
N VAL A 181 16.44 -1.67 8.57
CA VAL A 181 16.74 -2.84 9.42
C VAL A 181 15.53 -3.15 10.27
N ALA A 182 15.13 -4.42 10.32
CA ALA A 182 14.06 -4.90 11.19
C ALA A 182 14.54 -5.99 12.14
N LEU A 183 13.93 -6.06 13.33
CA LEU A 183 14.12 -7.13 14.30
C LEU A 183 13.09 -8.24 14.03
N LEU A 184 13.55 -9.44 13.70
CA LEU A 184 12.69 -10.62 13.56
C LEU A 184 12.85 -11.51 14.77
N GLY A 185 11.74 -11.91 15.40
CA GLY A 185 11.73 -13.04 16.30
C GLY A 185 11.46 -14.31 15.51
N ILE A 186 12.41 -15.24 15.52
CA ILE A 186 12.31 -16.53 14.83
C ILE A 186 12.33 -17.67 15.83
N GLU A 187 11.51 -18.68 15.60
CA GLU A 187 11.58 -19.95 16.31
C GLU A 187 12.46 -20.91 15.50
N ARG A 188 13.54 -21.37 16.15
CA ARG A 188 14.53 -22.30 15.60
C ARG A 188 14.89 -23.30 16.69
N ASP A 189 14.77 -24.59 16.37
CA ASP A 189 15.07 -25.68 17.32
C ASP A 189 14.36 -25.50 18.68
N ASP A 190 13.07 -25.17 18.64
CA ASP A 190 12.18 -24.88 19.79
C ASP A 190 12.61 -23.69 20.68
N ALA A 191 13.53 -22.83 20.19
CA ALA A 191 13.95 -21.61 20.85
C ALA A 191 13.59 -20.36 20.02
N VAL A 192 13.13 -19.31 20.70
CA VAL A 192 12.90 -18.00 20.07
C VAL A 192 14.20 -17.19 20.09
N LEU A 193 14.63 -16.76 18.91
CA LEU A 193 15.83 -15.95 18.69
C LEU A 193 15.44 -14.63 18.05
N ASP A 194 16.01 -13.54 18.54
CA ASP A 194 15.87 -12.23 17.93
C ASP A 194 17.03 -11.98 16.96
N VAL A 195 16.70 -11.64 15.70
CA VAL A 195 17.69 -11.43 14.64
C VAL A 195 17.43 -10.14 13.89
N LEU A 196 18.48 -9.35 13.66
CA LEU A 196 18.41 -8.15 12.84
C LEU A 196 18.65 -8.49 11.37
N VAL A 197 17.76 -8.04 10.50
CA VAL A 197 17.86 -8.26 9.05
C VAL A 197 17.67 -6.94 8.31
N THR A 198 18.58 -6.67 7.36
CA THR A 198 18.46 -5.53 6.45
C THR A 198 17.54 -5.87 5.28
N MET A 199 16.55 -5.02 5.02
CA MET A 199 15.61 -5.17 3.93
C MET A 199 16.28 -4.91 2.59
N GLY A 200 16.10 -5.81 1.63
CA GLY A 200 16.44 -5.58 0.23
C GLY A 200 15.33 -4.84 -0.50
N SER A 201 15.41 -4.79 -1.84
CA SER A 201 14.39 -4.19 -2.69
C SER A 201 13.59 -5.26 -3.43
N GLN A 202 12.30 -5.03 -3.64
CA GLN A 202 11.45 -5.90 -4.45
C GLN A 202 11.92 -5.99 -5.92
N ASP A 203 12.60 -4.98 -6.45
CA ASP A 203 13.16 -5.01 -7.81
C ASP A 203 14.28 -6.05 -7.95
N GLN A 204 15.01 -6.29 -6.85
CA GLN A 204 16.04 -7.34 -6.79
C GLN A 204 15.44 -8.74 -6.90
N LEU A 205 14.23 -8.95 -6.36
CA LEU A 205 13.49 -10.22 -6.52
C LEU A 205 13.11 -10.46 -7.98
N ASN A 206 12.51 -9.45 -8.62
CA ASN A 206 12.06 -9.54 -10.01
C ASN A 206 13.23 -9.81 -10.97
N THR A 207 14.40 -9.22 -10.71
CA THR A 207 15.58 -9.40 -11.57
C THR A 207 16.21 -10.79 -11.40
N ARG A 208 16.13 -11.39 -10.21
CA ARG A 208 16.77 -12.68 -9.90
C ARG A 208 15.84 -13.88 -10.15
N GLU A 209 14.57 -13.82 -9.78
CA GLU A 209 13.63 -14.93 -10.04
C GLU A 209 13.34 -15.11 -11.53
N VAL A 210 13.26 -14.02 -12.31
CA VAL A 210 13.07 -14.07 -13.77
C VAL A 210 14.28 -14.68 -14.50
N ARG A 211 15.46 -14.72 -13.87
CA ARG A 211 16.67 -15.31 -14.47
C ARG A 211 16.95 -16.76 -14.04
N GLY A 212 16.27 -17.29 -13.02
CA GLY A 212 16.69 -18.53 -12.37
C GLY A 212 15.72 -19.72 -12.43
N ASP A 213 14.42 -19.52 -12.19
CA ASP A 213 13.57 -20.64 -11.71
C ASP A 213 12.22 -20.81 -12.45
N ASN A 214 11.91 -20.02 -13.47
CA ASN A 214 10.72 -20.23 -14.29
C ASN A 214 11.07 -20.70 -15.71
N GLN A 215 11.48 -21.97 -15.85
CA GLN A 215 11.74 -22.63 -17.15
C GLN A 215 10.56 -22.61 -18.15
N TRP A 216 9.41 -22.05 -17.77
CA TRP A 216 8.16 -22.07 -18.52
C TRP A 216 7.68 -20.70 -19.01
N GLY A 217 8.42 -19.61 -18.75
CA GLY A 217 8.05 -18.28 -19.27
C GLY A 217 6.69 -17.75 -18.80
N ILE A 218 6.09 -18.35 -17.77
CA ILE A 218 4.86 -17.86 -17.16
C ILE A 218 5.24 -16.69 -16.25
N PRO A 219 4.72 -15.47 -16.48
CA PRO A 219 4.91 -14.37 -15.54
C PRO A 219 4.36 -14.80 -14.19
N ALA A 220 5.11 -14.58 -13.11
CA ALA A 220 4.76 -14.99 -11.76
C ALA A 220 3.47 -14.28 -11.30
N ALA A 221 2.31 -14.79 -11.70
CA ALA A 221 0.99 -14.25 -11.39
C ALA A 221 0.71 -14.21 -9.87
N SER A 222 1.56 -14.89 -9.06
CA SER A 222 1.48 -14.86 -7.60
C SER A 222 2.25 -13.71 -6.93
N ASN A 223 3.00 -12.90 -7.68
CA ASN A 223 3.77 -11.79 -7.10
C ASN A 223 3.10 -10.42 -7.28
N THR A 224 1.94 -10.35 -7.93
CA THR A 224 1.11 -9.14 -7.97
C THR A 224 0.60 -8.85 -6.57
N ILE A 225 1.04 -7.73 -5.99
CA ILE A 225 0.52 -7.24 -4.71
C ILE A 225 -0.89 -6.73 -4.98
N SER A 226 -1.88 -7.21 -4.21
CA SER A 226 -3.25 -6.72 -4.34
C SER A 226 -3.37 -5.30 -3.77
N GLU A 227 -4.37 -4.53 -4.21
CA GLU A 227 -4.61 -3.20 -3.63
C GLU A 227 -4.87 -3.27 -2.12
N SER A 228 -5.57 -4.32 -1.66
CA SER A 228 -5.81 -4.57 -0.23
C SER A 228 -4.51 -4.85 0.53
N ASP A 229 -3.58 -5.63 -0.05
CA ASP A 229 -2.28 -5.88 0.59
C ASP A 229 -1.49 -4.56 0.74
N LEU A 230 -1.58 -3.66 -0.26
CA LEU A 230 -0.96 -2.34 -0.19
C LEU A 230 -1.62 -1.46 0.87
N ASP A 231 -2.94 -1.45 0.97
CA ASP A 231 -3.66 -0.69 2.00
C ASP A 231 -3.31 -1.16 3.41
N ASP A 232 -3.29 -2.48 3.62
CA ASP A 232 -2.89 -3.06 4.91
C ASP A 232 -1.44 -2.70 5.26
N SER A 233 -0.54 -2.77 4.26
CA SER A 233 0.88 -2.47 4.45
C SER A 233 1.10 -0.98 4.74
N TRP A 234 0.30 -0.12 4.10
CA TRP A 234 0.31 1.31 4.34
C TRP A 234 -0.17 1.65 5.76
N ALA A 235 -1.24 1.00 6.23
CA ALA A 235 -1.74 1.19 7.58
C ALA A 235 -0.67 0.79 8.63
N VAL A 236 0.01 -0.34 8.43
CA VAL A 236 1.14 -0.76 9.27
C VAL A 236 2.26 0.27 9.24
N ARG A 237 2.61 0.79 8.07
CA ARG A 237 3.66 1.79 7.89
C ARG A 237 3.37 3.08 8.66
N LEU A 238 2.16 3.60 8.53
CA LEU A 238 1.73 4.79 9.28
C LEU A 238 1.82 4.54 10.78
N GLY A 239 1.29 3.41 11.26
CA GLY A 239 1.35 3.05 12.68
C GLY A 239 2.79 2.99 13.22
N ARG A 240 3.72 2.41 12.45
CA ARG A 240 5.16 2.35 12.78
C ARG A 240 5.78 3.74 12.92
N LYS A 241 5.34 4.70 12.11
CA LYS A 241 5.80 6.11 12.14
C LYS A 241 5.05 6.96 13.17
N GLY A 242 4.14 6.38 13.96
CA GLY A 242 3.29 7.11 14.92
C GLY A 242 2.19 7.93 14.25
N LEU A 243 1.95 7.71 12.96
CA LEU A 243 0.89 8.33 12.17
C LEU A 243 -0.39 7.48 12.23
N ARG A 244 -1.55 8.09 11.96
CA ARG A 244 -2.84 7.39 11.92
C ARG A 244 -3.32 7.26 10.48
N ALA A 245 -3.83 6.08 10.13
CA ALA A 245 -4.38 5.80 8.80
C ALA A 245 -5.76 6.44 8.54
N SER A 246 -6.45 6.91 9.59
CA SER A 246 -7.81 7.42 9.42
C SER A 246 -7.77 8.82 8.81
N PRO A 247 -8.34 9.05 7.62
CA PRO A 247 -8.62 10.41 7.19
C PRO A 247 -9.62 11.01 8.18
N GLU A 248 -9.30 12.17 8.74
CA GLU A 248 -10.34 13.04 9.26
C GLU A 248 -11.32 13.26 8.10
N THR A 249 -12.61 13.04 8.36
CA THR A 249 -13.63 13.12 7.32
C THR A 249 -13.60 14.50 6.68
N LEU A 250 -13.26 14.56 5.39
CA LEU A 250 -13.24 15.81 4.64
C LEU A 250 -14.68 16.32 4.46
N VAL A 251 -14.91 17.58 4.84
CA VAL A 251 -16.13 18.30 4.52
C VAL A 251 -15.77 19.29 3.42
N LEU A 252 -16.22 19.01 2.19
CA LEU A 252 -16.08 19.96 1.10
C LEU A 252 -17.18 21.02 1.25
N ASP A 253 -16.83 22.16 1.83
CA ASP A 253 -17.68 23.35 1.78
C ASP A 253 -17.40 24.10 0.47
N GLY A 254 -18.33 23.98 -0.49
CA GLY A 254 -18.29 24.72 -1.75
C GLY A 254 -19.25 24.16 -2.79
N GLU A 255 -19.95 25.07 -3.49
CA GLU A 255 -20.81 24.76 -4.64
C GLU A 255 -19.98 24.21 -5.81
N LEU A 256 -19.67 22.92 -5.77
CA LEU A 256 -19.09 22.23 -6.93
C LEU A 256 -20.20 22.06 -7.98
N SER A 257 -20.04 22.73 -9.11
CA SER A 257 -20.98 22.57 -10.24
C SER A 257 -21.02 21.10 -10.69
N GLY A 258 -22.18 20.60 -11.09
CA GLY A 258 -22.41 19.17 -11.36
C GLY A 258 -21.60 18.57 -12.53
N SER A 259 -20.97 19.39 -13.37
CA SER A 259 -19.96 18.97 -14.35
C SER A 259 -18.59 18.79 -13.71
N ARG A 260 -18.18 19.71 -12.84
CA ARG A 260 -16.91 19.66 -12.09
C ARG A 260 -16.90 18.51 -11.09
N TRP A 261 -18.05 18.22 -10.47
CA TRP A 261 -18.19 17.09 -9.54
C TRP A 261 -18.00 15.71 -10.21
N ARG A 262 -18.43 15.57 -11.47
CA ARG A 262 -18.21 14.33 -12.26
C ARG A 262 -16.76 14.13 -12.67
N GLU A 263 -16.02 15.21 -12.86
CA GLU A 263 -14.59 15.17 -13.20
C GLU A 263 -13.74 14.74 -12.00
N THR A 264 -14.00 15.29 -10.80
CA THR A 264 -13.35 14.89 -9.54
C THR A 264 -13.59 13.41 -9.21
N TRP A 265 -14.82 12.91 -9.41
CA TRP A 265 -15.18 11.50 -9.17
C TRP A 265 -14.50 10.52 -10.13
N SER A 266 -14.27 10.93 -11.39
CA SER A 266 -13.60 10.10 -12.39
C SER A 266 -12.10 9.93 -12.14
N ILE A 267 -11.49 10.85 -11.39
CA ILE A 267 -10.04 10.88 -11.15
C ILE A 267 -9.69 10.20 -9.81
N GLU A 268 -10.54 10.34 -8.77
CA GLU A 268 -10.12 10.02 -7.40
C GLU A 268 -10.73 8.74 -6.79
N GLY A 269 -11.69 8.07 -7.44
CA GLY A 269 -12.24 6.80 -6.94
C GLY A 269 -12.87 6.89 -5.53
N VAL A 270 -13.44 8.05 -5.19
CA VAL A 270 -13.87 8.41 -3.84
C VAL A 270 -15.35 8.09 -3.56
N SER A 271 -15.65 7.53 -2.39
CA SER A 271 -17.01 7.35 -1.87
C SER A 271 -17.52 8.60 -1.16
N ALA A 272 -18.72 9.06 -1.51
CA ALA A 272 -19.42 10.16 -0.84
C ALA A 272 -20.57 9.63 0.03
N ALA A 273 -20.69 10.14 1.25
CA ALA A 273 -21.85 9.93 2.12
C ALA A 273 -22.68 11.22 2.21
N ARG A 274 -24.01 11.09 2.24
CA ARG A 274 -24.94 12.23 2.31
C ARG A 274 -24.91 12.84 3.71
N ALA A 275 -24.37 14.05 3.85
CA ALA A 275 -24.63 14.89 5.02
C ALA A 275 -25.96 15.66 4.80
N GLY A 276 -26.68 15.94 5.88
CA GLY A 276 -27.96 16.65 5.83
C GLY A 276 -27.79 18.08 5.28
N SER A 277 -28.76 18.51 4.46
CA SER A 277 -28.93 19.86 3.90
C SER A 277 -27.64 20.63 3.56
N GLY A 278 -27.19 20.47 2.31
CA GLY A 278 -26.27 21.42 1.65
C GLY A 278 -24.80 21.00 1.57
N SER A 279 -24.33 20.04 2.37
CA SER A 279 -22.94 19.57 2.32
C SER A 279 -22.82 18.11 1.88
N VAL A 280 -21.78 17.82 1.09
CA VAL A 280 -21.40 16.44 0.71
C VAL A 280 -20.11 16.12 1.46
N SER A 281 -20.15 15.06 2.27
CA SER A 281 -18.97 14.57 2.97
C SER A 281 -18.27 13.52 2.11
N VAL A 282 -16.96 13.68 1.95
CA VAL A 282 -16.16 12.98 0.94
C VAL A 282 -14.91 12.46 1.63
N SER A 283 -14.76 11.14 1.71
CA SER A 283 -13.58 10.53 2.34
C SER A 283 -12.53 10.19 1.30
N PRO A 284 -11.31 10.78 1.34
CA PRO A 284 -10.25 10.40 0.42
C PRO A 284 -9.92 8.90 0.55
N GLY A 285 -9.85 8.19 -0.58
CA GLY A 285 -9.38 6.79 -0.63
C GLY A 285 -10.43 5.69 -0.44
N GLY A 286 -11.72 5.99 -0.29
CA GLY A 286 -12.76 4.96 -0.18
C GLY A 286 -13.29 4.51 -1.54
N SER A 287 -12.99 3.30 -2.00
CA SER A 287 -13.63 2.76 -3.23
C SER A 287 -15.02 2.17 -2.95
N ALA A 288 -16.03 2.59 -3.72
CA ALA A 288 -17.34 1.93 -3.77
C ALA A 288 -17.59 1.37 -5.16
N ARG A 289 -17.65 0.02 -5.26
CA ARG A 289 -18.21 -0.66 -6.42
C ARG A 289 -19.73 -0.52 -6.41
N GLY A 290 -20.27 0.21 -7.38
CA GLY A 290 -21.71 0.33 -7.60
C GLY A 290 -22.06 1.31 -8.70
N GLY A 291 -22.00 0.85 -9.96
CA GLY A 291 -22.37 1.65 -11.13
C GLY A 291 -23.88 1.91 -11.18
N GLY A 292 -24.27 3.16 -10.97
CA GLY A 292 -25.59 3.67 -11.34
C GLY A 292 -25.48 5.16 -11.68
N PRO A 293 -26.11 5.65 -12.76
CA PRO A 293 -26.01 7.06 -13.13
C PRO A 293 -26.75 7.94 -12.11
N LEU A 294 -26.05 8.97 -11.60
CA LEU A 294 -26.64 10.06 -10.83
C LEU A 294 -27.38 11.03 -11.78
N SER A 295 -28.60 11.44 -11.40
CA SER A 295 -29.33 12.50 -12.10
C SER A 295 -29.23 13.80 -11.30
N VAL A 296 -28.70 14.84 -11.92
CA VAL A 296 -28.66 16.20 -11.37
C VAL A 296 -29.86 16.96 -11.95
N ARG A 297 -30.69 17.56 -11.08
CA ARG A 297 -31.79 18.42 -11.49
C ARG A 297 -31.57 19.81 -10.91
N GLU A 298 -31.56 20.81 -11.80
CA GLU A 298 -31.41 22.22 -11.45
C GLU A 298 -32.79 22.81 -11.19
N PHE A 299 -32.94 23.50 -10.05
CA PHE A 299 -34.14 24.27 -9.73
C PHE A 299 -33.89 25.77 -9.96
N SER A 300 -34.96 26.52 -10.25
CA SER A 300 -34.89 27.97 -10.40
C SER A 300 -34.44 28.61 -9.08
N GLY A 301 -33.27 29.26 -9.09
CA GLY A 301 -32.67 29.88 -7.91
C GLY A 301 -31.21 29.47 -7.62
N GLY A 302 -30.60 28.62 -8.45
CA GLY A 302 -29.23 28.15 -8.25
C GLY A 302 -29.10 26.96 -7.29
N GLU A 303 -30.22 26.45 -6.76
CA GLU A 303 -30.22 25.24 -5.94
C GLU A 303 -30.11 23.98 -6.82
N TYR A 304 -29.04 23.23 -6.61
CA TYR A 304 -28.82 21.93 -7.23
C TYR A 304 -29.26 20.81 -6.27
N ALA A 305 -30.27 20.04 -6.66
CA ALA A 305 -30.62 18.82 -5.95
C ALA A 305 -29.90 17.63 -6.61
N VAL A 306 -28.86 17.12 -5.95
CA VAL A 306 -28.28 15.83 -6.30
C VAL A 306 -29.11 14.74 -5.63
N SER A 307 -30.06 14.19 -6.38
CA SER A 307 -30.71 12.94 -5.99
C SER A 307 -29.94 11.79 -6.61
N ALA A 308 -29.23 11.01 -5.79
CA ALA A 308 -29.13 9.60 -6.11
C ALA A 308 -30.58 9.10 -6.20
N ARG A 309 -30.98 8.50 -7.34
CA ARG A 309 -32.16 7.64 -7.31
C ARG A 309 -31.98 6.77 -6.07
N PRO A 310 -32.99 6.62 -5.20
CA PRO A 310 -32.88 5.70 -4.08
C PRO A 310 -32.75 4.29 -4.68
N GLY A 311 -31.52 3.90 -5.00
CA GLY A 311 -31.11 2.52 -5.01
C GLY A 311 -31.22 2.10 -3.57
N ARG A 312 -32.44 1.68 -3.19
CA ARG A 312 -32.80 0.83 -2.06
C ARG A 312 -31.65 0.68 -1.05
N TRP A 313 -31.40 1.73 -0.26
CA TRP A 313 -30.43 1.66 0.83
C TRP A 313 -30.95 0.66 1.86
N GLY A 314 -30.14 -0.36 2.17
CA GLY A 314 -30.47 -1.37 3.17
C GLY A 314 -31.26 -2.57 2.67
N GLN A 315 -30.98 -3.11 1.48
CA GLN A 315 -31.02 -4.58 1.40
C GLN A 315 -29.71 -5.08 2.00
N ASP A 316 -29.83 -5.84 3.08
CA ASP A 316 -28.80 -6.78 3.51
C ASP A 316 -28.08 -7.30 2.28
N ARG A 317 -26.79 -6.97 2.12
CA ARG A 317 -25.99 -7.58 1.06
C ARG A 317 -26.06 -9.07 1.32
N ASP A 318 -26.79 -9.77 0.48
CA ASP A 318 -26.91 -11.22 0.54
C ASP A 318 -25.58 -11.78 0.02
N PRO A 319 -24.64 -12.17 0.92
CA PRO A 319 -23.30 -12.60 0.50
C PRO A 319 -23.39 -13.83 -0.42
N VAL A 320 -24.46 -14.62 -0.29
CA VAL A 320 -24.75 -15.76 -1.16
C VAL A 320 -25.10 -15.28 -2.57
N ALA A 321 -25.82 -14.16 -2.72
CA ALA A 321 -26.13 -13.60 -4.04
C ALA A 321 -24.88 -13.06 -4.76
N GLU A 322 -23.95 -12.43 -4.04
CA GLU A 322 -22.68 -12.00 -4.62
C GLU A 322 -21.82 -13.20 -5.05
N GLN A 323 -21.76 -14.24 -4.22
CA GLN A 323 -21.06 -15.48 -4.52
C GLN A 323 -21.65 -16.21 -5.74
N ILE A 324 -22.99 -16.28 -5.85
CA ILE A 324 -23.72 -16.80 -7.03
C ILE A 324 -23.32 -16.01 -8.29
N ASN A 325 -23.29 -14.68 -8.23
CA ASN A 325 -22.92 -13.84 -9.38
C ASN A 325 -21.44 -13.95 -9.77
N GLN A 326 -20.57 -14.26 -8.81
CA GLN A 326 -19.17 -14.57 -9.11
C GLN A 326 -19.05 -15.92 -9.84
N PHE A 327 -19.72 -16.96 -9.34
CA PHE A 327 -19.69 -18.28 -9.97
C PHE A 327 -20.26 -18.29 -11.39
N ARG A 328 -21.36 -17.56 -11.65
CA ARG A 328 -21.91 -17.42 -13.00
C ARG A 328 -20.89 -16.83 -13.99
N ARG A 329 -20.20 -15.77 -13.61
CA ARG A 329 -19.17 -15.14 -14.46
C ARG A 329 -17.99 -16.09 -14.72
N THR A 330 -17.58 -16.87 -13.73
CA THR A 330 -16.53 -17.88 -13.92
C THR A 330 -16.96 -19.00 -14.86
N ILE A 331 -18.22 -19.45 -14.77
CA ILE A 331 -18.77 -20.46 -15.69
C ILE A 331 -18.83 -19.90 -17.12
N GLU A 332 -19.26 -18.65 -17.31
CA GLU A 332 -19.28 -17.98 -18.62
C GLU A 332 -17.88 -17.90 -19.26
N ASP A 333 -16.83 -17.56 -18.49
CA ASP A 333 -15.45 -17.54 -18.98
C ASP A 333 -14.96 -18.94 -19.37
N ILE A 334 -15.28 -19.96 -18.57
CA ILE A 334 -14.92 -21.35 -18.87
C ILE A 334 -15.64 -21.85 -20.13
N ASP A 335 -16.94 -21.53 -20.28
CA ASP A 335 -17.72 -21.90 -21.46
C ASP A 335 -17.15 -21.26 -22.74
N ALA A 336 -16.68 -20.00 -22.67
CA ALA A 336 -15.99 -19.35 -23.77
C ALA A 336 -14.68 -20.07 -24.16
N ARG A 337 -13.87 -20.48 -23.18
CA ARG A 337 -12.63 -21.24 -23.44
C ARG A 337 -12.88 -22.64 -23.99
N ILE A 338 -13.92 -23.31 -23.51
CA ILE A 338 -14.36 -24.61 -24.05
C ILE A 338 -14.78 -24.44 -25.52
N ALA A 339 -15.51 -23.38 -25.86
CA ALA A 339 -15.92 -23.11 -27.24
C ALA A 339 -14.72 -22.86 -28.16
N ASP A 340 -13.73 -22.07 -27.72
CA ASP A 340 -12.49 -21.82 -28.46
C ASP A 340 -11.71 -23.12 -28.71
N LEU A 341 -11.46 -23.91 -27.66
CA LEU A 341 -10.73 -25.18 -27.79
C LEU A 341 -11.47 -26.20 -28.67
N ARG A 342 -12.80 -26.28 -28.58
CA ARG A 342 -13.60 -27.12 -29.48
C ARG A 342 -13.45 -26.67 -30.93
N SER A 343 -13.52 -25.37 -31.20
CA SER A 343 -13.33 -24.83 -32.55
C SER A 343 -11.94 -25.13 -33.12
N ARG A 344 -10.91 -25.23 -32.27
CA ARG A 344 -9.54 -25.58 -32.69
C ARG A 344 -9.34 -27.07 -32.93
N LEU A 345 -10.12 -27.91 -32.25
CA LEU A 345 -10.02 -29.38 -32.34
C LEU A 345 -10.97 -29.97 -33.39
N ASP A 346 -12.04 -29.26 -33.74
CA ASP A 346 -13.00 -29.68 -34.76
C ASP A 346 -12.35 -29.79 -36.14
N GLY A 347 -12.55 -30.94 -36.81
CA GLY A 347 -12.06 -31.20 -38.16
C GLY A 347 -10.63 -31.74 -38.26
N LEU A 348 -9.91 -31.89 -37.15
CA LEU A 348 -8.57 -32.48 -37.15
C LEU A 348 -8.60 -34.00 -37.39
N ALA A 349 -7.64 -34.51 -38.16
CA ALA A 349 -7.44 -35.93 -38.32
C ALA A 349 -7.00 -36.58 -36.98
N PRO A 350 -7.28 -37.87 -36.73
CA PRO A 350 -6.92 -38.55 -35.47
C PRO A 350 -5.43 -38.45 -35.11
N GLU A 351 -4.55 -38.38 -36.11
CA GLU A 351 -3.09 -38.24 -35.95
C GLU A 351 -2.66 -36.82 -35.54
N GLU A 352 -3.43 -35.81 -35.93
CA GLU A 352 -3.24 -34.41 -35.51
C GLU A 352 -3.83 -34.19 -34.12
N LEU A 353 -4.98 -34.80 -33.84
CA LEU A 353 -5.57 -34.82 -32.51
C LEU A 353 -4.63 -35.48 -31.48
N ALA A 354 -3.95 -36.56 -31.87
CA ALA A 354 -2.93 -37.22 -31.04
C ALA A 354 -1.69 -36.35 -30.78
N ARG A 355 -1.31 -35.50 -31.74
CA ARG A 355 -0.26 -34.48 -31.55
C ARG A 355 -0.72 -33.35 -30.63
N MET A 356 -2.02 -33.05 -30.61
CA MET A 356 -2.65 -32.05 -29.74
C MET A 356 -3.23 -32.64 -28.44
N ARG A 357 -2.72 -33.80 -28.00
CA ARG A 357 -3.18 -34.51 -26.78
C ARG A 357 -3.25 -33.62 -25.54
N MET A 358 -2.36 -32.64 -25.41
CA MET A 358 -2.37 -31.68 -24.29
C MET A 358 -3.58 -30.73 -24.34
N GLU A 359 -3.97 -30.26 -25.52
CA GLU A 359 -5.15 -29.39 -25.68
C GLU A 359 -6.46 -30.16 -25.48
N ALA A 360 -6.51 -31.42 -25.92
CA ALA A 360 -7.64 -32.31 -25.65
C ALA A 360 -7.79 -32.60 -24.13
N LEU A 361 -6.68 -32.80 -23.41
CA LEU A 361 -6.70 -32.95 -21.95
C LEU A 361 -7.11 -31.65 -21.25
N ALA A 362 -6.64 -30.49 -21.73
CA ALA A 362 -7.05 -29.19 -21.19
C ALA A 362 -8.55 -28.95 -21.36
N LEU A 363 -9.13 -29.31 -22.52
CA LEU A 363 -10.56 -29.26 -22.76
C LEU A 363 -11.34 -30.17 -21.78
N GLN A 364 -10.87 -31.41 -21.56
CA GLN A 364 -11.49 -32.31 -20.59
C GLN A 364 -11.45 -31.76 -19.15
N GLN A 365 -10.34 -31.16 -18.74
CA GLN A 365 -10.21 -30.54 -17.42
C GLN A 365 -11.13 -29.33 -17.25
N LEU A 366 -11.26 -28.48 -18.27
CA LEU A 366 -12.17 -27.33 -18.24
C LEU A 366 -13.63 -27.75 -18.15
N ILE A 367 -14.04 -28.80 -18.88
CA ILE A 367 -15.40 -29.36 -18.78
C ILE A 367 -15.66 -29.87 -17.35
N ALA A 368 -14.73 -30.65 -16.78
CA ALA A 368 -14.89 -31.15 -15.41
C ALA A 368 -14.97 -30.01 -14.38
N GLN A 369 -14.15 -28.97 -14.54
CA GLN A 369 -14.18 -27.79 -13.66
C GLN A 369 -15.51 -27.03 -13.78
N ARG A 370 -16.02 -26.84 -15.00
CA ARG A 370 -17.32 -26.21 -15.27
C ARG A 370 -18.45 -26.96 -14.55
N ASP A 371 -18.48 -28.27 -14.65
CA ASP A 371 -19.52 -29.11 -14.05
C ASP A 371 -19.55 -29.01 -12.51
N VAL A 372 -18.36 -29.00 -11.87
CA VAL A 372 -18.25 -28.78 -10.41
C VAL A 372 -18.77 -27.40 -10.00
N LEU A 373 -18.44 -26.36 -10.77
CA LEU A 373 -18.90 -25.00 -10.50
C LEU A 373 -20.41 -24.85 -10.69
N SER A 374 -20.97 -25.47 -11.74
CA SER A 374 -22.42 -25.50 -11.95
C SER A 374 -23.15 -26.21 -10.80
N ALA A 375 -22.67 -27.38 -10.36
CA ALA A 375 -23.26 -28.08 -9.22
C ALA A 375 -23.19 -27.25 -7.91
N THR A 376 -22.10 -26.51 -7.71
CA THR A 376 -21.93 -25.62 -6.56
C THR A 376 -22.90 -24.43 -6.63
N LEU A 377 -23.08 -23.86 -7.82
CA LEU A 377 -24.03 -22.78 -8.07
C LEU A 377 -25.46 -23.23 -7.75
N ASP A 378 -25.86 -24.41 -8.23
CA ASP A 378 -27.19 -24.99 -7.96
C ASP A 378 -27.42 -25.20 -6.46
N ALA A 379 -26.42 -25.70 -5.73
CA ALA A 379 -26.49 -25.87 -4.28
C ALA A 379 -26.67 -24.53 -3.53
N LEU A 380 -25.95 -23.48 -3.94
CA LEU A 380 -26.09 -22.14 -3.37
C LEU A 380 -27.46 -21.53 -3.69
N GLU A 381 -27.97 -21.73 -4.90
CA GLU A 381 -29.32 -21.28 -5.26
C GLU A 381 -30.40 -22.02 -4.46
N MET A 382 -30.25 -23.33 -4.23
CA MET A 382 -31.14 -24.10 -3.34
C MET A 382 -31.08 -23.59 -1.90
N GLN A 383 -29.88 -23.36 -1.35
CA GLN A 383 -29.69 -22.82 0.00
C GLN A 383 -30.35 -21.43 0.16
N ARG A 384 -30.22 -20.59 -0.87
CA ARG A 384 -30.82 -19.27 -0.91
C ARG A 384 -32.35 -19.33 -0.96
N ARG A 385 -32.93 -20.29 -1.72
CA ARG A 385 -34.39 -20.53 -1.74
C ARG A 385 -34.91 -21.07 -0.41
N ALA A 386 -34.11 -21.86 0.31
CA ALA A 386 -34.48 -22.45 1.59
C ALA A 386 -34.37 -21.47 2.78
N SER A 387 -33.65 -20.36 2.62
CA SER A 387 -33.46 -19.35 3.68
C SER A 387 -34.43 -18.18 3.47
N PRO A 388 -35.54 -18.07 4.24
CA PRO A 388 -36.45 -16.95 4.12
C PRO A 388 -35.75 -15.63 4.54
N PRO A 389 -36.06 -14.50 3.90
CA PRO A 389 -35.45 -13.22 4.24
C PRO A 389 -35.74 -12.87 5.70
N ARG A 390 -34.66 -12.70 6.51
CA ARG A 390 -34.77 -12.20 7.88
C ARG A 390 -35.30 -10.77 7.82
N GLY A 391 -36.57 -10.56 8.16
CA GLY A 391 -37.14 -9.22 8.24
C GLY A 391 -38.62 -9.08 7.87
N GLN A 392 -39.32 -10.12 7.42
CA GLN A 392 -40.77 -10.05 7.35
C GLN A 392 -41.37 -10.29 8.75
N PRO A 393 -42.10 -9.32 9.34
CA PRO A 393 -42.85 -9.58 10.57
C PRO A 393 -43.86 -10.69 10.28
N ARG A 394 -43.83 -11.75 11.09
CA ARG A 394 -44.86 -12.79 11.07
C ARG A 394 -46.19 -12.10 11.35
N ARG A 395 -47.10 -12.13 10.38
CA ARG A 395 -48.50 -11.79 10.60
C ARG A 395 -49.20 -12.88 11.37
#